data_AF-A0A7C2SM25-F1
#
_entry.id   AF-A0A7C2SM25-F1
#
_cell.length_a   1.000
_cell.length_b   1.000
_cell.length_c   1.000
_cell.angle_alpha   90.00
_cell.angle_beta   90.00
_cell.angle_gamma   90.00
#
_symmetry.space_group_name_H-M   'P 1'
#
loop_
_entity.id
_entity.type
_entity.pdbx_description
1 polymer ?
#
loop_
_entity_poly.entity_id
_entity_poly.type
_entity_poly.pdbx_seq_one_letter_code
_entity_poly.pdbx_strand_id
1 'polypeptide(L)'
;MNIKSYMIVVILSFVSTLSFTGCSVDPRGEGKGVDLYDEVILVKEVLWRAKIGDFKGVFNSIKTYCEGEERRMERRLWNLYMAGDDEGVIILANKFLGKYTASQENFDVLLIKAAAHQRLDQYDEAIVSYESSIPFIEKLNNVQQRKYSGVFFTLAYLYGDQDKIETALSHVKYGLLLEPQNFNFQIYLGELYKRSSQTDVALAHYKDLLSSSQAVEEERAVLKTKIRQINPLAFTEDFKPIKVASMPYYKDFSIKILPMNHHDSVVRLDDICTLLESKFLFACEVLPPVELEENKIIDSERDQYDADKVLRELAGIYPLSRDRRYLLIAITGKDIFSENSNFVFSWQNMNWGTGVVSSYRFITRLDEFYEREIVATRRLGIQFISTTTFLLGFTRSTKPHCPDAYPDGLSDFLQKGSRLCASTIEQRRQLLEDLRKFGLTPTHFDSHKIDEINRVYKKYYFEFEST
;
A
#
# COMPACT_ATOMS: atom_id res chain seq x y z
N MET A 1 23.11 -27.54 -49.47
CA MET A 1 22.22 -26.37 -49.65
C MET A 1 23.01 -25.12 -49.32
N ASN A 2 23.12 -24.17 -50.26
CA ASN A 2 23.80 -22.89 -50.04
C ASN A 2 22.95 -22.01 -49.09
N ILE A 3 23.58 -21.23 -48.21
CA ILE A 3 22.93 -20.30 -47.27
C ILE A 3 21.89 -19.42 -47.98
N LYS A 4 22.13 -19.05 -49.24
CA LYS A 4 21.15 -18.32 -50.07
C LYS A 4 19.86 -19.10 -50.33
N SER A 5 19.95 -20.40 -50.59
CA SER A 5 18.78 -21.27 -50.80
C SER A 5 18.03 -21.53 -49.49
N TYR A 6 18.74 -21.59 -48.35
CA TYR A 6 18.11 -21.71 -47.03
C TYR A 6 17.37 -20.42 -46.65
N MET A 7 17.95 -19.25 -46.93
CA MET A 7 17.29 -17.94 -46.73
C MET A 7 16.04 -17.78 -47.59
N ILE A 8 16.06 -18.20 -48.86
CA ILE A 8 14.89 -18.11 -49.74
C ILE A 8 13.77 -19.03 -49.26
N VAL A 9 14.09 -20.25 -48.80
CA VAL A 9 13.10 -21.17 -48.21
C VAL A 9 12.57 -20.65 -46.88
N VAL A 10 13.41 -20.03 -46.05
CA VAL A 10 12.98 -19.38 -44.81
C VAL A 10 12.06 -18.20 -45.13
N ILE A 11 12.40 -17.33 -46.09
CA ILE A 11 11.58 -16.18 -46.51
C ILE A 11 10.25 -16.62 -47.15
N LEU A 12 10.24 -17.65 -48.00
CA LEU A 12 9.01 -18.18 -48.59
C LEU A 12 8.13 -18.90 -47.55
N SER A 13 8.75 -19.61 -46.59
CA SER A 13 8.05 -20.16 -45.42
C SER A 13 7.53 -19.03 -44.51
N PHE A 14 8.22 -17.88 -44.48
CA PHE A 14 7.88 -16.66 -43.75
C PHE A 14 6.63 -15.97 -44.31
N VAL A 15 6.57 -15.81 -45.63
CA VAL A 15 5.41 -15.21 -46.34
C VAL A 15 4.17 -16.08 -46.19
N SER A 16 4.35 -17.41 -46.12
CA SER A 16 3.25 -18.36 -45.89
C SER A 16 2.84 -18.48 -44.42
N THR A 17 3.72 -18.19 -43.45
CA THR A 17 3.36 -18.11 -42.02
C THR A 17 2.72 -16.77 -41.63
N LEU A 18 3.01 -15.68 -42.33
CA LEU A 18 2.31 -14.40 -42.16
C LEU A 18 0.81 -14.53 -42.45
N SER A 19 0.44 -15.35 -43.44
CA SER A 19 -0.96 -15.72 -43.71
C SER A 19 -1.61 -16.55 -42.59
N PHE A 20 -0.80 -17.26 -41.78
CA PHE A 20 -1.27 -18.12 -40.68
C PHE A 20 -1.42 -17.37 -39.33
N THR A 21 -0.84 -16.18 -39.19
CA THR A 21 -0.86 -15.39 -37.94
C THR A 21 -1.97 -14.34 -37.89
N GLY A 22 -2.90 -14.34 -38.85
CA GLY A 22 -4.01 -13.39 -38.92
C GLY A 22 -3.63 -12.01 -39.50
N CYS A 23 -2.39 -11.85 -39.97
CA CYS A 23 -1.97 -10.71 -40.79
C CYS A 23 -2.52 -10.86 -42.21
N SER A 24 -3.84 -10.71 -42.37
CA SER A 24 -4.52 -10.73 -43.66
C SER A 24 -4.23 -9.43 -44.42
N VAL A 25 -3.28 -9.48 -45.35
CA VAL A 25 -3.17 -8.46 -46.41
C VAL A 25 -4.35 -8.69 -47.36
N ASP A 26 -5.32 -7.79 -47.38
CA ASP A 26 -6.41 -7.83 -48.36
C ASP A 26 -5.84 -7.63 -49.78
N PRO A 27 -5.88 -8.63 -50.67
CA PRO A 27 -5.33 -8.50 -52.02
C PRO A 27 -6.18 -7.59 -52.93
N ARG A 28 -7.37 -7.14 -52.48
CA ARG A 28 -8.32 -6.36 -53.30
C ARG A 28 -8.27 -4.84 -53.07
N GLY A 29 -7.45 -4.35 -52.15
CA GLY A 29 -7.13 -2.92 -52.09
C GLY A 29 -8.29 -1.97 -51.74
N GLU A 30 -9.31 -2.42 -51.00
CA GLU A 30 -10.40 -1.54 -50.54
C GLU A 30 -10.28 -1.13 -49.06
N GLY A 31 -9.20 -1.54 -48.37
CA GLY A 31 -8.82 -1.05 -47.03
C GLY A 31 -7.64 -0.08 -47.08
N LYS A 32 -7.70 0.99 -46.26
CA LYS A 32 -6.72 2.10 -46.14
C LYS A 32 -5.26 1.65 -46.39
N GLY A 33 -4.65 2.24 -47.42
CA GLY A 33 -3.31 1.90 -47.89
C GLY A 33 -2.23 1.95 -46.82
N VAL A 34 -1.42 0.90 -46.79
CA VAL A 34 -0.11 0.88 -46.11
C VAL A 34 0.90 1.49 -47.08
N ASP A 35 1.76 2.38 -46.58
CA ASP A 35 2.81 3.01 -47.36
C ASP A 35 3.89 1.98 -47.71
N LEU A 36 4.18 1.78 -49.00
CA LEU A 36 5.23 0.88 -49.52
C LEU A 36 6.60 1.13 -48.89
N TYR A 37 6.81 2.32 -48.33
CA TYR A 37 8.04 2.69 -47.63
C TYR A 37 8.25 1.93 -46.31
N ASP A 38 7.17 1.64 -45.56
CA ASP A 38 7.24 0.96 -44.26
C ASP A 38 7.53 -0.54 -44.40
N GLU A 39 7.06 -1.17 -45.49
CA GLU A 39 7.37 -2.56 -45.83
C GLU A 39 8.88 -2.77 -46.07
N VAL A 40 9.52 -1.83 -46.77
CA VAL A 40 10.95 -1.91 -47.09
C VAL A 40 11.82 -1.75 -45.84
N ILE A 41 11.39 -0.92 -44.88
CA ILE A 41 12.10 -0.69 -43.61
C ILE A 41 12.01 -1.94 -42.73
N LEU A 42 10.82 -2.55 -42.59
CA LEU A 42 10.68 -3.78 -41.81
C LEU A 42 11.53 -4.91 -42.39
N VAL A 43 11.47 -5.12 -43.71
CA VAL A 43 12.23 -6.19 -44.36
C VAL A 43 13.73 -6.00 -44.13
N LYS A 44 14.23 -4.76 -44.17
CA LYS A 44 15.65 -4.47 -43.86
C LYS A 44 16.01 -4.74 -42.41
N GLU A 45 15.16 -4.35 -41.46
CA GLU A 45 15.42 -4.57 -40.03
C GLU A 45 15.36 -6.06 -39.65
N VAL A 46 14.36 -6.78 -40.16
CA VAL A 46 14.21 -8.23 -39.99
C VAL A 46 15.41 -8.98 -40.57
N LEU A 47 15.84 -8.62 -41.78
CA LEU A 47 17.02 -9.23 -42.41
C LEU A 47 18.31 -8.93 -41.66
N TRP A 48 18.46 -7.72 -41.12
CA TRP A 48 19.63 -7.34 -40.34
C TRP A 48 19.69 -8.09 -39.00
N ARG A 49 18.59 -8.14 -38.25
CA ARG A 49 18.50 -8.87 -36.97
C ARG A 49 18.68 -10.38 -37.14
N ALA A 50 18.10 -10.95 -38.21
CA ALA A 50 18.32 -12.36 -38.56
C ALA A 50 19.80 -12.65 -38.89
N LYS A 51 20.49 -11.72 -39.55
CA LYS A 51 21.91 -11.85 -39.90
C LYS A 51 22.84 -11.85 -38.68
N ILE A 52 22.45 -11.20 -37.58
CA ILE A 52 23.19 -11.18 -36.32
C ILE A 52 22.74 -12.23 -35.31
N GLY A 53 21.80 -13.11 -35.68
CA GLY A 53 21.28 -14.18 -34.81
C GLY A 53 20.27 -13.72 -33.75
N ASP A 54 19.75 -12.49 -33.84
CA ASP A 54 18.73 -11.95 -32.92
C ASP A 54 17.31 -12.38 -33.34
N PHE A 55 17.03 -13.67 -33.24
CA PHE A 55 15.73 -14.24 -33.62
C PHE A 55 14.58 -13.73 -32.75
N LYS A 56 14.85 -13.37 -31.48
CA LYS A 56 13.86 -12.77 -30.58
C LYS A 56 13.49 -11.36 -31.03
N GLY A 57 14.48 -10.55 -31.45
CA GLY A 57 14.24 -9.24 -32.03
C GLY A 57 13.54 -9.30 -33.38
N VAL A 58 13.83 -10.30 -34.23
CA VAL A 58 13.06 -10.56 -35.46
C VAL A 58 11.58 -10.80 -35.14
N PHE A 59 11.29 -11.71 -34.21
CA PHE A 59 9.90 -12.02 -33.83
C PHE A 59 9.18 -10.82 -33.22
N ASN A 60 9.86 -10.03 -32.37
CA ASN A 60 9.29 -8.81 -31.78
C ASN A 60 9.05 -7.70 -32.81
N SER A 61 9.96 -7.51 -33.78
CA SER A 61 9.81 -6.52 -34.85
C SER A 61 8.60 -6.84 -35.72
N ILE A 62 8.38 -8.13 -35.99
CA ILE A 62 7.28 -8.61 -36.84
C ILE A 62 5.96 -8.58 -36.10
N LYS A 63 5.96 -8.95 -34.82
CA LYS A 63 4.79 -8.76 -33.95
C LYS A 63 4.39 -7.29 -33.88
N THR A 64 5.36 -6.38 -33.78
CA THR A 64 5.14 -4.93 -33.73
C THR A 64 4.70 -4.36 -35.09
N TYR A 65 5.12 -4.96 -36.20
CA TYR A 65 4.70 -4.59 -37.54
C TYR A 65 3.29 -5.08 -37.89
N CYS A 66 2.96 -6.30 -37.45
CA CYS A 66 1.61 -6.85 -37.56
C CYS A 66 0.62 -6.20 -36.58
N GLU A 67 1.10 -5.42 -35.60
CA GLU A 67 0.25 -4.59 -34.75
C GLU A 67 -0.21 -3.36 -35.53
N GLY A 68 -1.52 -3.33 -35.83
CA GLY A 68 -2.19 -2.16 -36.37
C GLY A 68 -1.85 -0.91 -35.56
N GLU A 69 -1.86 0.25 -36.23
CA GLU A 69 -1.48 1.54 -35.62
C GLU A 69 -2.21 1.82 -34.30
N GLU A 70 -3.47 1.40 -34.18
CA GLU A 70 -4.28 1.46 -32.96
C GLU A 70 -3.58 0.78 -31.77
N ARG A 71 -3.21 -0.49 -31.90
CA ARG A 71 -2.51 -1.25 -30.83
C ARG A 71 -1.13 -0.67 -30.50
N ARG A 72 -0.44 -0.10 -31.48
CA ARG A 72 0.84 0.59 -31.25
C ARG A 72 0.64 1.84 -30.39
N MET A 73 -0.43 2.60 -30.63
CA MET A 73 -0.78 3.76 -29.82
C MET A 73 -1.19 3.35 -28.39
N GLU A 74 -2.03 2.32 -28.23
CA GLU A 74 -2.42 1.79 -26.91
C GLU A 74 -1.21 1.36 -26.09
N ARG A 75 -0.27 0.63 -26.70
CA ARG A 75 0.96 0.21 -26.02
C ARG A 75 1.80 1.40 -25.57
N ARG A 76 1.95 2.41 -26.43
CA ARG A 76 2.70 3.63 -26.10
C ARG A 76 2.02 4.38 -24.96
N LEU A 77 0.69 4.43 -24.95
CA LEU A 77 -0.10 5.04 -23.89
C LEU A 77 0.10 4.32 -22.55
N TRP A 78 0.09 2.99 -22.55
CA TRP A 78 0.47 2.19 -21.37
C TRP A 78 1.89 2.48 -20.89
N ASN A 79 2.87 2.60 -21.79
CA ASN A 79 4.25 2.91 -21.41
C ASN A 79 4.38 4.28 -20.74
N LEU A 80 3.69 5.31 -21.25
CA LEU A 80 3.66 6.64 -20.64
C LEU A 80 3.00 6.58 -19.26
N TYR A 81 1.87 5.87 -19.15
CA TYR A 81 1.15 5.71 -17.89
C TYR A 81 2.02 5.04 -16.81
N MET A 82 2.73 3.97 -17.17
CA MET A 82 3.65 3.25 -16.29
C MET A 82 4.89 4.07 -15.94
N ALA A 83 5.30 5.00 -16.80
CA ALA A 83 6.40 5.93 -16.54
C ALA A 83 5.98 7.13 -15.66
N GLY A 84 4.68 7.29 -15.37
CA GLY A 84 4.15 8.43 -14.63
C GLY A 84 4.10 9.73 -15.45
N ASP A 85 4.20 9.65 -16.78
CA ASP A 85 4.06 10.81 -17.67
C ASP A 85 2.57 11.06 -17.96
N ASP A 86 1.87 11.62 -16.96
CA ASP A 86 0.41 11.84 -17.01
C ASP A 86 -0.02 12.83 -18.09
N GLU A 87 0.75 13.90 -18.31
CA GLU A 87 0.50 14.84 -19.39
C GLU A 87 0.65 14.17 -20.77
N GLY A 88 1.71 13.38 -20.95
CA GLY A 88 1.94 12.60 -22.16
C GLY A 88 0.82 11.58 -22.41
N VAL A 89 0.33 10.93 -21.36
CA VAL A 89 -0.85 10.05 -21.44
C VAL A 89 -2.07 10.80 -21.97
N ILE A 90 -2.40 11.95 -21.38
CA ILE A 90 -3.59 12.73 -21.77
C ILE A 90 -3.49 13.18 -23.23
N ILE A 91 -2.32 13.68 -23.66
CA ILE A 91 -2.08 14.09 -25.06
C ILE A 91 -2.29 12.92 -26.01
N LEU A 92 -1.68 11.76 -25.72
CA LEU A 92 -1.76 10.59 -26.58
C LEU A 92 -3.16 9.97 -26.58
N ALA A 93 -3.85 9.97 -25.44
CA ALA A 93 -5.23 9.50 -25.30
C ALA A 93 -6.19 10.33 -26.15
N ASN A 94 -6.08 11.66 -26.08
CA ASN A 94 -6.89 12.56 -26.89
C ASN A 94 -6.64 12.37 -28.39
N LYS A 95 -5.38 12.19 -28.79
CA LYS A 95 -5.02 11.87 -30.18
C LYS A 95 -5.62 10.52 -30.61
N PHE A 96 -5.58 9.52 -29.74
CA PHE A 96 -6.17 8.21 -30.00
C PHE A 96 -7.67 8.33 -30.21
N LEU A 97 -8.40 8.93 -29.27
CA LEU A 97 -9.85 9.06 -29.29
C LEU A 97 -10.36 10.00 -30.40
N GLY A 98 -9.52 10.92 -30.89
CA GLY A 98 -9.81 11.73 -32.07
C GLY A 98 -9.68 10.97 -33.39
N LYS A 99 -8.97 9.83 -33.40
CA LYS A 99 -8.73 9.00 -34.58
C LYS A 99 -9.56 7.71 -34.58
N TYR A 100 -9.76 7.11 -33.41
CA TYR A 100 -10.47 5.86 -33.18
C TYR A 100 -11.62 6.10 -32.23
N THR A 101 -12.83 5.72 -32.64
CA THR A 101 -14.01 5.77 -31.77
C THR A 101 -13.85 4.76 -30.63
N ALA A 102 -14.20 5.16 -29.41
CA ALA A 102 -14.23 4.25 -28.27
C ALA A 102 -15.18 3.07 -28.53
N SER A 103 -14.72 1.86 -28.20
CA SER A 103 -15.37 0.59 -28.43
C SER A 103 -15.11 -0.37 -27.27
N GLN A 104 -15.75 -1.54 -27.27
CA GLN A 104 -15.48 -2.58 -26.27
C GLN A 104 -14.01 -3.08 -26.28
N GLU A 105 -13.29 -2.90 -27.38
CA GLU A 105 -11.91 -3.39 -27.53
C GLU A 105 -10.87 -2.38 -27.04
N ASN A 106 -11.20 -1.09 -27.00
CA ASN A 106 -10.24 -0.01 -26.74
C ASN A 106 -10.68 1.00 -25.67
N PHE A 107 -11.80 0.79 -24.99
CA PHE A 107 -12.29 1.72 -23.96
C PHE A 107 -11.35 1.85 -22.75
N ASP A 108 -10.41 0.92 -22.55
CA ASP A 108 -9.35 1.03 -21.53
C ASP A 108 -8.53 2.33 -21.69
N VAL A 109 -8.45 2.90 -22.90
CA VAL A 109 -7.83 4.21 -23.13
C VAL A 109 -8.54 5.32 -22.33
N LEU A 110 -9.87 5.25 -22.17
CA LEU A 110 -10.63 6.20 -21.35
C LEU A 110 -10.26 6.06 -19.88
N LEU A 111 -10.07 4.83 -19.39
CA LEU A 111 -9.69 4.55 -18.01
C LEU A 111 -8.29 5.07 -17.68
N ILE A 112 -7.34 4.84 -18.59
CA ILE A 112 -5.95 5.30 -18.42
C ILE A 112 -5.90 6.83 -18.46
N LYS A 113 -6.66 7.46 -19.37
CA LYS A 113 -6.82 8.91 -19.41
C LYS A 113 -7.44 9.45 -18.11
N ALA A 114 -8.48 8.80 -17.59
CA ALA A 114 -9.12 9.20 -16.34
C ALA A 114 -8.17 9.14 -15.15
N ALA A 115 -7.40 8.04 -15.04
CA ALA A 115 -6.40 7.89 -14.00
C ALA A 115 -5.28 8.94 -14.08
N ALA A 116 -4.85 9.31 -15.30
CA ALA A 116 -3.88 10.38 -15.50
C ALA A 116 -4.40 11.76 -15.08
N HIS A 117 -5.65 12.10 -15.45
CA HIS A 117 -6.30 13.31 -14.97
C HIS A 117 -6.40 13.33 -13.44
N GLN A 118 -6.76 12.19 -12.83
CA GLN A 118 -6.82 12.08 -11.38
C GLN A 118 -5.45 12.29 -10.71
N ARG A 119 -4.36 11.76 -11.26
CA ARG A 119 -2.99 11.98 -10.74
C ARG A 119 -2.51 13.43 -10.85
N LEU A 120 -3.12 14.21 -11.73
CA LEU A 120 -2.88 15.65 -11.89
C LEU A 120 -3.92 16.52 -11.14
N ASP A 121 -4.72 15.92 -10.26
CA ASP A 121 -5.81 16.59 -9.52
C ASP A 121 -6.88 17.25 -10.42
N GLN A 122 -7.00 16.79 -11.67
CA GLN A 122 -8.01 17.21 -12.64
C GLN A 122 -9.26 16.34 -12.50
N TYR A 123 -9.95 16.46 -11.36
CA TYR A 123 -11.00 15.52 -10.96
C TYR A 123 -12.24 15.57 -11.87
N ASP A 124 -12.62 16.73 -12.39
CA ASP A 124 -13.78 16.85 -13.29
C ASP A 124 -13.54 16.11 -14.61
N GLU A 125 -12.35 16.26 -15.21
CA GLU A 125 -11.95 15.57 -16.42
C GLU A 125 -11.77 14.05 -16.20
N ALA A 126 -11.31 13.66 -15.02
CA ALA A 126 -11.24 12.26 -14.60
C ALA A 126 -12.65 11.64 -14.54
N ILE A 127 -13.60 12.31 -13.88
CA ILE A 127 -15.01 11.87 -13.81
C ILE A 127 -15.57 11.67 -15.22
N VAL A 128 -15.45 12.68 -16.10
CA VAL A 128 -15.97 12.60 -17.48
C VAL A 128 -15.40 11.38 -18.22
N SER A 129 -14.11 11.11 -18.07
CA SER A 129 -13.44 10.00 -18.73
C SER A 129 -13.87 8.64 -18.16
N TYR A 130 -14.03 8.53 -16.83
CA TYR A 130 -14.56 7.34 -16.18
C TYR A 130 -16.02 7.07 -16.57
N GLU A 131 -16.90 8.08 -16.55
CA GLU A 131 -18.29 7.94 -16.95
C GLU A 131 -18.43 7.50 -18.40
N SER A 132 -17.59 8.04 -19.29
CA SER A 132 -17.55 7.65 -20.71
C SER A 132 -17.19 6.18 -20.91
N SER A 133 -16.55 5.53 -19.93
CA SER A 133 -16.21 4.10 -19.98
C SER A 133 -17.36 3.17 -19.56
N ILE A 134 -18.31 3.66 -18.74
CA ILE A 134 -19.38 2.85 -18.14
C ILE A 134 -20.21 2.09 -19.20
N PRO A 135 -20.68 2.71 -20.30
CA PRO A 135 -21.49 2.00 -21.29
C PRO A 135 -20.79 0.82 -21.97
N PHE A 136 -19.45 0.80 -21.95
CA PHE A 136 -18.67 -0.33 -22.44
C PHE A 136 -18.54 -1.41 -21.38
N ILE A 137 -18.28 -1.03 -20.12
CA ILE A 137 -18.21 -1.93 -18.97
C ILE A 137 -19.53 -2.68 -18.78
N GLU A 138 -20.67 -1.99 -18.81
CA GLU A 138 -22.00 -2.59 -18.58
C GLU A 138 -22.38 -3.64 -19.62
N LYS A 139 -21.78 -3.60 -20.82
CA LYS A 139 -21.99 -4.60 -21.87
C LYS A 139 -21.10 -5.82 -21.72
N LEU A 140 -20.10 -5.79 -20.85
CA LEU A 140 -19.27 -6.94 -20.54
C LEU A 140 -20.07 -7.96 -19.72
N ASN A 141 -19.61 -9.21 -19.70
CA ASN A 141 -20.21 -10.20 -18.81
C ASN A 141 -19.81 -9.95 -17.33
N ASN A 142 -20.54 -10.54 -16.39
CA ASN A 142 -20.33 -10.33 -14.95
C ASN A 142 -18.90 -10.63 -14.48
N VAL A 143 -18.20 -11.59 -15.10
CA VAL A 143 -16.81 -11.93 -14.73
C VAL A 143 -15.85 -10.82 -15.15
N GLN A 144 -16.07 -10.25 -16.34
CA GLN A 144 -15.28 -9.14 -16.86
C GLN A 144 -15.59 -7.83 -16.12
N GLN A 145 -16.86 -7.53 -15.84
CA GLN A 145 -17.26 -6.33 -15.11
C GLN A 145 -16.57 -6.21 -13.74
N ARG A 146 -16.39 -7.32 -13.02
CA ARG A 146 -15.67 -7.33 -11.74
C ARG A 146 -14.26 -6.76 -11.82
N LYS A 147 -13.57 -6.89 -12.96
CA LYS A 147 -12.23 -6.30 -13.15
C LYS A 147 -12.25 -4.77 -13.15
N TYR A 148 -13.43 -4.18 -13.36
CA TYR A 148 -13.65 -2.75 -13.45
C TYR A 148 -14.49 -2.21 -12.27
N SER A 149 -14.71 -3.00 -11.22
CA SER A 149 -15.34 -2.56 -9.97
C SER A 149 -14.73 -1.26 -9.41
N GLY A 150 -13.39 -1.17 -9.50
CA GLY A 150 -12.60 -0.01 -9.09
C GLY A 150 -13.00 1.30 -9.77
N VAL A 151 -13.56 1.26 -10.98
CA VAL A 151 -14.07 2.45 -11.69
C VAL A 151 -15.25 3.05 -10.93
N PHE A 152 -16.20 2.22 -10.51
CA PHE A 152 -17.38 2.65 -9.76
C PHE A 152 -17.01 3.16 -8.38
N PHE A 153 -16.06 2.50 -7.72
CA PHE A 153 -15.52 2.94 -6.44
C PHE A 153 -14.80 4.28 -6.53
N THR A 154 -14.00 4.49 -7.57
CA THR A 154 -13.32 5.77 -7.83
C THR A 154 -14.33 6.88 -8.09
N LEU A 155 -15.33 6.64 -8.95
CA LEU A 155 -16.41 7.60 -9.18
C LEU A 155 -17.19 7.91 -7.91
N ALA A 156 -17.48 6.92 -7.07
CA ALA A 156 -18.14 7.15 -5.80
C ALA A 156 -17.32 8.02 -4.84
N TYR A 157 -15.99 7.86 -4.84
CA TYR A 157 -15.10 8.70 -4.08
C TYR A 157 -15.10 10.15 -4.62
N LEU A 158 -14.83 10.32 -5.92
CA LEU A 158 -14.77 11.64 -6.56
C LEU A 158 -16.09 12.41 -6.42
N TYR A 159 -17.24 11.75 -6.65
CA TYR A 159 -18.54 12.38 -6.45
C TYR A 159 -18.85 12.68 -4.99
N GLY A 160 -18.40 11.82 -4.07
CA GLY A 160 -18.54 12.07 -2.65
C GLY A 160 -17.72 13.27 -2.21
N ASP A 161 -16.51 13.45 -2.73
CA ASP A 161 -15.68 14.63 -2.43
C ASP A 161 -16.32 15.93 -2.93
N GLN A 162 -16.99 15.88 -4.08
CA GLN A 162 -17.81 16.99 -4.61
C GLN A 162 -19.18 17.17 -3.91
N ASP A 163 -19.42 16.48 -2.80
CA ASP A 163 -20.68 16.47 -2.04
C ASP A 163 -21.93 16.06 -2.86
N LYS A 164 -21.73 15.38 -3.99
CA LYS A 164 -22.80 14.78 -4.82
C LYS A 164 -23.19 13.41 -4.26
N ILE A 165 -23.70 13.40 -3.03
CA ILE A 165 -23.87 12.19 -2.21
C ILE A 165 -24.75 11.12 -2.87
N GLU A 166 -25.87 11.48 -3.50
CA GLU A 166 -26.76 10.49 -4.14
C GLU A 166 -26.10 9.79 -5.34
N THR A 167 -25.33 10.53 -6.13
CA THR A 167 -24.54 9.96 -7.24
C THR A 167 -23.44 9.04 -6.69
N ALA A 168 -22.75 9.48 -5.64
CA ALA A 168 -21.76 8.65 -4.95
C ALA A 168 -22.36 7.35 -4.39
N LEU A 169 -23.54 7.43 -3.77
CA LEU A 169 -24.30 6.27 -3.26
C LEU A 169 -24.67 5.29 -4.38
N SER A 170 -25.08 5.79 -5.54
CA SER A 170 -25.38 4.95 -6.71
C SER A 170 -24.13 4.17 -7.16
N HIS A 171 -23.01 4.85 -7.35
CA HIS A 171 -21.78 4.21 -7.82
C HIS A 171 -21.18 3.24 -6.80
N VAL A 172 -21.14 3.58 -5.51
CA VAL A 172 -20.59 2.65 -4.49
C VAL A 172 -21.45 1.38 -4.41
N LYS A 173 -22.79 1.50 -4.50
CA LYS A 173 -23.69 0.34 -4.48
C LYS A 173 -23.49 -0.55 -5.70
N TYR A 174 -23.27 0.04 -6.87
CA TYR A 174 -22.95 -0.71 -8.08
C TYR A 174 -21.60 -1.43 -7.96
N GLY A 175 -20.56 -0.74 -7.46
CA GLY A 175 -19.26 -1.36 -7.19
C GLY A 175 -19.36 -2.53 -6.21
N LEU A 176 -20.13 -2.37 -5.12
CA LEU A 176 -20.37 -3.42 -4.13
C LEU A 176 -21.26 -4.56 -4.64
N LEU A 177 -22.08 -4.34 -5.67
CA LEU A 177 -22.78 -5.43 -6.36
C LEU A 177 -21.78 -6.36 -7.07
N LEU A 178 -20.72 -5.79 -7.64
CA LEU A 178 -19.64 -6.54 -8.29
C LEU A 178 -18.67 -7.18 -7.27
N GLU A 179 -18.34 -6.45 -6.20
CA GLU A 179 -17.42 -6.85 -5.14
C GLU A 179 -18.03 -6.69 -3.74
N PRO A 180 -18.94 -7.59 -3.32
CA PRO A 180 -19.68 -7.44 -2.06
C PRO A 180 -18.79 -7.55 -0.81
N GLN A 181 -17.60 -8.16 -0.93
CA GLN A 181 -16.64 -8.35 0.17
C GLN A 181 -15.62 -7.21 0.28
N ASN A 182 -15.75 -6.14 -0.50
CA ASN A 182 -14.85 -5.00 -0.41
C ASN A 182 -15.16 -4.16 0.83
N PHE A 183 -14.60 -4.55 1.98
CA PHE A 183 -14.85 -3.93 3.29
C PHE A 183 -14.54 -2.43 3.32
N ASN A 184 -13.51 -2.00 2.60
CA ASN A 184 -13.17 -0.58 2.48
C ASN A 184 -14.37 0.22 1.95
N PHE A 185 -14.94 -0.22 0.83
CA PHE A 185 -16.11 0.45 0.24
C PHE A 185 -17.43 0.15 0.95
N GLN A 186 -17.55 -0.95 1.70
CA GLN A 186 -18.66 -1.16 2.63
C GLN A 186 -18.65 -0.13 3.76
N ILE A 187 -17.47 0.20 4.31
CA ILE A 187 -17.31 1.27 5.31
C ILE A 187 -17.63 2.63 4.68
N TYR A 188 -17.15 2.88 3.46
CA TYR A 188 -17.46 4.11 2.73
C TYR A 188 -18.95 4.28 2.45
N LEU A 189 -19.68 3.21 2.12
CA LEU A 189 -21.13 3.23 1.97
C LEU A 189 -21.82 3.70 3.27
N GLY A 190 -21.38 3.19 4.42
CA GLY A 190 -21.87 3.69 5.72
C GLY A 190 -21.55 5.17 5.95
N GLU A 191 -20.38 5.64 5.49
CA GLU A 191 -19.99 7.05 5.61
C GLU A 191 -20.89 7.93 4.73
N LEU A 192 -21.21 7.50 3.51
CA LEU A 192 -22.15 8.17 2.63
C LEU A 192 -23.57 8.20 3.22
N TYR A 193 -24.05 7.13 3.85
CA TYR A 193 -25.33 7.15 4.59
C TYR A 193 -25.31 8.18 5.73
N LYS A 194 -24.20 8.28 6.47
CA LYS A 194 -24.07 9.29 7.52
C LYS A 194 -24.12 10.71 6.94
N ARG A 195 -23.41 10.95 5.83
CA ARG A 195 -23.37 12.24 5.14
C ARG A 195 -24.72 12.62 4.50
N SER A 196 -25.51 11.66 4.05
CA SER A 196 -26.89 11.89 3.58
C SER A 196 -27.92 12.04 4.71
N SER A 197 -27.47 12.24 5.96
CA SER A 197 -28.32 12.33 7.16
C SER A 197 -29.13 11.06 7.48
N GLN A 198 -28.77 9.91 6.89
CA GLN A 198 -29.36 8.60 7.17
C GLN A 198 -28.58 7.90 8.28
N THR A 199 -28.43 8.57 9.43
CA THR A 199 -27.57 8.12 10.54
C THR A 199 -27.97 6.76 11.11
N ASP A 200 -29.28 6.46 11.21
CA ASP A 200 -29.77 5.16 11.68
C ASP A 200 -29.40 4.02 10.72
N VAL A 201 -29.45 4.28 9.41
CA VAL A 201 -29.06 3.33 8.36
C VAL A 201 -27.54 3.08 8.42
N ALA A 202 -26.74 4.15 8.56
CA ALA A 202 -25.30 4.03 8.74
C ALA A 202 -24.94 3.19 9.98
N LEU A 203 -25.61 3.45 11.11
CA LEU A 203 -25.37 2.73 12.36
C LEU A 203 -25.72 1.25 12.25
N ALA A 204 -26.86 0.91 11.66
CA ALA A 204 -27.25 -0.48 11.41
C ALA A 204 -26.22 -1.18 10.52
N HIS A 205 -25.86 -0.53 9.40
CA HIS A 205 -24.86 -1.05 8.44
C HIS A 205 -23.50 -1.32 9.08
N TYR A 206 -22.98 -0.38 9.90
CA TYR A 206 -21.71 -0.59 10.60
C TYR A 206 -21.76 -1.72 11.61
N LYS A 207 -22.88 -1.90 12.32
CA LYS A 207 -23.05 -3.02 13.26
C LYS A 207 -23.07 -4.37 12.53
N ASP A 208 -23.74 -4.42 11.39
CA ASP A 208 -23.79 -5.63 10.56
C ASP A 208 -22.38 -5.99 10.08
N LEU A 209 -21.62 -5.02 9.55
CA LEU A 209 -20.22 -5.23 9.18
C LEU A 209 -19.35 -5.67 10.36
N LEU A 210 -19.53 -5.08 11.54
CA LEU A 210 -18.76 -5.43 12.73
C LEU A 210 -19.04 -6.87 13.18
N SER A 211 -20.26 -7.36 12.99
CA SER A 211 -20.65 -8.74 13.29
C SER A 211 -20.14 -9.76 12.27
N SER A 212 -19.67 -9.31 11.10
CA SER A 212 -19.15 -10.21 10.06
C SER A 212 -17.89 -10.93 10.52
N SER A 213 -17.81 -12.24 10.22
CA SER A 213 -16.61 -13.04 10.45
C SER A 213 -15.45 -12.68 9.51
N GLN A 214 -15.74 -11.98 8.40
CA GLN A 214 -14.74 -11.56 7.43
C GLN A 214 -14.00 -10.29 7.84
N ALA A 215 -14.54 -9.51 8.79
CA ALA A 215 -13.93 -8.28 9.24
C ALA A 215 -12.60 -8.56 9.97
N VAL A 216 -11.51 -7.97 9.50
CA VAL A 216 -10.20 -8.05 10.16
C VAL A 216 -10.10 -7.08 11.34
N GLU A 217 -9.10 -7.26 12.21
CA GLU A 217 -8.92 -6.44 13.43
C GLU A 217 -8.81 -4.94 13.16
N GLU A 218 -8.29 -4.55 12.01
CA GLU A 218 -8.24 -3.15 11.59
C GLU A 218 -9.63 -2.62 11.26
N GLU A 219 -10.38 -3.32 10.40
CA GLU A 219 -11.76 -2.97 10.02
C GLU A 219 -12.66 -2.91 11.26
N ARG A 220 -12.51 -3.86 12.20
CA ARG A 220 -13.23 -3.84 13.48
C ARG A 220 -12.94 -2.57 14.28
N ALA A 221 -11.69 -2.09 14.31
CA ALA A 221 -11.34 -0.85 14.99
C ALA A 221 -11.93 0.39 14.29
N VAL A 222 -11.90 0.42 12.95
CA VAL A 222 -12.55 1.49 12.15
C VAL A 222 -14.06 1.50 12.42
N LEU A 223 -14.73 0.35 12.32
CA LEU A 223 -16.17 0.21 12.56
C LEU A 223 -16.57 0.61 13.99
N LYS A 224 -15.83 0.17 15.00
CA LYS A 224 -16.06 0.60 16.40
C LYS A 224 -15.89 2.11 16.55
N THR A 225 -14.93 2.71 15.85
CA THR A 225 -14.74 4.18 15.83
C THR A 225 -15.95 4.88 15.22
N LYS A 226 -16.39 4.44 14.03
CA LYS A 226 -17.56 4.99 13.33
C LYS A 226 -18.84 4.87 14.16
N ILE A 227 -19.07 3.71 14.76
CA ILE A 227 -20.22 3.49 15.65
C ILE A 227 -20.16 4.42 16.86
N ARG A 228 -18.98 4.65 17.45
CA ARG A 228 -18.83 5.55 18.60
C ARG A 228 -19.03 7.02 18.24
N GLN A 229 -18.66 7.43 17.02
CA GLN A 229 -18.96 8.80 16.54
C GLN A 229 -20.47 9.06 16.47
N ILE A 230 -21.27 8.04 16.16
CA ILE A 230 -22.74 8.12 16.14
C ILE A 230 -23.35 7.91 17.53
N ASN A 231 -22.84 6.94 18.29
CA ASN A 231 -23.28 6.60 19.63
C ASN A 231 -22.08 6.60 20.60
N PRO A 232 -21.79 7.72 21.28
CA PRO A 232 -20.62 7.87 22.14
C PRO A 232 -20.53 6.87 23.32
N LEU A 233 -21.65 6.28 23.72
CA LEU A 233 -21.72 5.28 24.79
C LEU A 233 -21.47 3.84 24.29
N ALA A 234 -21.32 3.64 22.97
CA ALA A 234 -21.03 2.32 22.44
C ALA A 234 -19.67 1.77 22.95
N PHE A 235 -19.65 0.48 23.30
CA PHE A 235 -18.46 -0.26 23.75
C PHE A 235 -17.80 0.26 25.04
N THR A 236 -18.49 1.09 25.83
CA THR A 236 -17.92 1.57 27.11
C THR A 236 -17.74 0.44 28.11
N GLU A 237 -18.62 -0.55 28.10
CA GLU A 237 -18.61 -1.71 29.01
C GLU A 237 -17.66 -2.83 28.55
N ASP A 238 -17.38 -2.91 27.25
CA ASP A 238 -16.54 -3.98 26.67
C ASP A 238 -15.05 -3.79 26.96
N PHE A 239 -14.64 -2.57 27.34
CA PHE A 239 -13.24 -2.29 27.64
C PHE A 239 -12.85 -2.86 29.01
N LYS A 240 -11.96 -3.86 28.99
CA LYS A 240 -11.34 -4.39 30.20
C LYS A 240 -10.04 -3.63 30.48
N PRO A 241 -9.90 -2.98 31.65
CA PRO A 241 -8.66 -2.30 32.02
C PRO A 241 -7.44 -3.22 31.97
N ILE A 242 -6.32 -2.67 31.51
CA ILE A 242 -5.07 -3.41 31.37
C ILE A 242 -4.44 -3.63 32.74
N LYS A 243 -4.18 -4.89 33.08
CA LYS A 243 -3.65 -5.30 34.38
C LYS A 243 -2.13 -5.12 34.43
N VAL A 244 -1.65 -3.89 34.61
CA VAL A 244 -0.21 -3.56 34.72
C VAL A 244 0.22 -3.02 36.09
N ALA A 245 -0.73 -2.69 36.98
CA ALA A 245 -0.44 -2.02 38.25
C ALA A 245 0.58 -2.76 39.15
N SER A 246 0.54 -4.09 39.16
CA SER A 246 1.44 -4.94 39.96
C SER A 246 2.64 -5.46 39.18
N MET A 247 2.83 -5.05 37.94
CA MET A 247 3.95 -5.50 37.12
C MET A 247 5.21 -4.66 37.40
N PRO A 248 6.41 -5.28 37.41
CA PRO A 248 7.66 -4.55 37.62
C PRO A 248 7.94 -3.65 36.42
N TYR A 249 8.16 -2.36 36.66
CA TYR A 249 8.43 -1.35 35.64
C TYR A 249 9.80 -0.70 35.86
N TYR A 250 10.69 -0.77 34.85
CA TYR A 250 12.05 -0.25 34.97
C TYR A 250 12.21 1.08 34.24
N LYS A 251 12.50 2.15 34.99
CA LYS A 251 12.71 3.50 34.44
C LYS A 251 14.13 3.72 33.88
N ASP A 252 15.10 2.95 34.38
CA ASP A 252 16.51 3.09 34.03
C ASP A 252 16.91 2.37 32.73
N PHE A 253 15.97 1.60 32.16
CA PHE A 253 16.07 1.06 30.80
C PHE A 253 14.94 1.64 29.97
N SER A 254 15.22 2.16 28.78
CA SER A 254 14.20 2.89 28.02
C SER A 254 14.22 2.64 26.51
N ILE A 255 13.07 2.88 25.87
CA ILE A 255 12.94 2.96 24.42
C ILE A 255 12.88 4.44 24.06
N LYS A 256 13.75 4.88 23.16
CA LYS A 256 13.76 6.25 22.63
C LYS A 256 13.21 6.23 21.21
N ILE A 257 12.09 6.91 21.00
CA ILE A 257 11.53 7.11 19.66
C ILE A 257 12.08 8.43 19.11
N LEU A 258 12.70 8.41 17.94
CA LEU A 258 13.35 9.57 17.34
C LEU A 258 12.69 9.92 16.00
N PRO A 259 11.86 10.99 15.93
CA PRO A 259 11.36 11.47 14.65
C PRO A 259 12.54 11.95 13.79
N MET A 260 12.55 11.59 12.50
CA MET A 260 13.64 11.89 11.58
C MET A 260 13.14 12.47 10.28
N ASN A 261 13.78 13.55 9.83
CA ASN A 261 13.43 14.32 8.64
C ASN A 261 11.93 14.62 8.64
N HIS A 262 11.22 14.17 7.61
CA HIS A 262 9.77 14.25 7.53
C HIS A 262 9.15 13.02 8.17
N HIS A 263 8.26 13.20 9.14
CA HIS A 263 7.37 12.15 9.66
C HIS A 263 5.92 12.64 9.60
N ASP A 264 4.98 11.71 9.46
CA ASP A 264 3.57 12.06 9.33
C ASP A 264 2.99 12.47 10.70
N SER A 265 2.52 13.72 10.80
CA SER A 265 1.94 14.29 12.03
C SER A 265 0.62 13.61 12.44
N VAL A 266 0.02 12.79 11.57
CA VAL A 266 -1.17 12.00 11.90
C VAL A 266 -0.90 10.96 12.99
N VAL A 267 0.37 10.64 13.26
CA VAL A 267 0.77 9.61 14.22
C VAL A 267 1.09 10.25 15.58
N ARG A 268 0.43 9.76 16.63
CA ARG A 268 0.69 10.19 18.02
C ARG A 268 1.79 9.33 18.63
N LEU A 269 3.05 9.77 18.52
CA LEU A 269 4.21 9.01 19.01
C LEU A 269 4.18 8.79 20.54
N ASP A 270 3.64 9.73 21.32
CA ASP A 270 3.46 9.54 22.76
C ASP A 270 2.50 8.38 23.08
N ASP A 271 1.43 8.24 22.28
CA ASP A 271 0.48 7.13 22.42
C ASP A 271 1.15 5.78 22.06
N ILE A 272 2.07 5.78 21.07
CA ILE A 272 2.91 4.61 20.77
C ILE A 272 3.87 4.31 21.93
N CYS A 273 4.49 5.33 22.52
CA CYS A 273 5.34 5.12 23.67
C CYS A 273 4.58 4.49 24.83
N THR A 274 3.41 5.03 25.19
CA THR A 274 2.54 4.48 26.22
C THR A 274 2.12 3.02 25.94
N LEU A 275 1.88 2.68 24.65
CA LEU A 275 1.69 1.28 24.26
C LEU A 275 2.95 0.44 24.52
N LEU A 276 4.14 0.89 24.13
CA LEU A 276 5.38 0.13 24.33
C LEU A 276 5.70 -0.09 25.81
N GLU A 277 5.47 0.92 26.66
CA GLU A 277 5.68 0.79 28.10
C GLU A 277 4.78 -0.28 28.71
N SER A 278 3.51 -0.38 28.29
CA SER A 278 2.62 -1.44 28.77
C SER A 278 3.02 -2.84 28.28
N LYS A 279 3.66 -2.94 27.10
CA LYS A 279 4.12 -4.21 26.54
C LYS A 279 5.42 -4.69 27.16
N PHE A 280 6.41 -3.81 27.28
CA PHE A 280 7.78 -4.20 27.66
C PHE A 280 8.11 -3.91 29.12
N LEU A 281 7.32 -3.07 29.79
CA LEU A 281 7.50 -2.70 31.19
C LEU A 281 8.80 -1.91 31.44
N PHE A 282 9.17 -1.09 30.46
CA PHE A 282 10.32 -0.18 30.47
C PHE A 282 9.87 1.21 30.06
N ALA A 283 10.61 2.26 30.43
CA ALA A 283 10.26 3.63 30.05
C ALA A 283 10.30 3.84 28.54
N CYS A 284 9.46 4.74 28.02
CA CYS A 284 9.53 5.20 26.64
C CYS A 284 9.50 6.72 26.57
N GLU A 285 10.32 7.30 25.69
CA GLU A 285 10.39 8.74 25.49
C GLU A 285 10.47 9.05 23.99
N VAL A 286 9.73 10.07 23.56
CA VAL A 286 9.86 10.67 22.24
C VAL A 286 10.92 11.77 22.31
N LEU A 287 12.01 11.61 21.57
CA LEU A 287 13.08 12.59 21.48
C LEU A 287 12.71 13.75 20.52
N PRO A 288 13.37 14.91 20.64
CA PRO A 288 13.28 15.95 19.63
C PRO A 288 13.64 15.43 18.23
N PRO A 289 12.99 15.94 17.16
CA PRO A 289 13.26 15.49 15.80
C PRO A 289 14.72 15.76 15.41
N VAL A 290 15.27 14.88 14.56
CA VAL A 290 16.59 15.05 13.95
C VAL A 290 16.49 15.16 12.44
N GLU A 291 17.28 16.05 11.85
CA GLU A 291 17.45 16.14 10.40
C GLU A 291 18.77 15.46 10.02
N LEU A 292 18.69 14.42 9.20
CA LEU A 292 19.84 13.80 8.55
C LEU A 292 20.04 14.39 7.16
N GLU A 293 21.29 14.49 6.73
CA GLU A 293 21.63 14.91 5.38
C GLU A 293 21.10 13.91 4.35
N GLU A 294 20.05 14.29 3.62
CA GLU A 294 19.31 13.39 2.74
C GLU A 294 20.17 12.76 1.65
N ASN A 295 21.11 13.51 1.07
CA ASN A 295 22.09 13.03 0.08
C ASN A 295 22.98 11.89 0.58
N LYS A 296 23.13 11.70 1.89
CA LYS A 296 23.90 10.60 2.48
C LYS A 296 23.09 9.31 2.61
N ILE A 297 21.76 9.39 2.65
CA ILE A 297 20.89 8.26 2.99
C ILE A 297 19.92 7.88 1.86
N ILE A 298 19.64 8.78 0.92
CA ILE A 298 18.73 8.52 -0.19
C ILE A 298 19.38 7.71 -1.31
N ASP A 299 18.60 6.81 -1.89
CA ASP A 299 18.82 6.24 -3.21
C ASP A 299 17.91 6.98 -4.20
N SER A 300 18.52 7.76 -5.10
CA SER A 300 17.78 8.62 -6.02
C SER A 300 17.04 7.87 -7.12
N GLU A 301 17.48 6.65 -7.47
CA GLU A 301 16.79 5.83 -8.48
C GLU A 301 15.51 5.22 -7.89
N ARG A 302 15.56 4.87 -6.60
CA ARG A 302 14.43 4.29 -5.88
C ARG A 302 13.50 5.33 -5.28
N ASP A 303 13.98 6.54 -5.04
CA ASP A 303 13.35 7.54 -4.19
C ASP A 303 13.04 6.99 -2.77
N GLN A 304 13.97 6.21 -2.22
CA GLN A 304 13.86 5.55 -0.92
C GLN A 304 15.10 5.83 -0.07
N TYR A 305 14.97 5.79 1.26
CA TYR A 305 16.14 5.80 2.13
C TYR A 305 16.72 4.40 2.27
N ASP A 306 18.04 4.29 2.10
CA ASP A 306 18.81 3.11 2.43
C ASP A 306 18.89 2.99 3.95
N ALA A 307 18.23 1.97 4.50
CA ALA A 307 18.10 1.83 5.94
C ALA A 307 19.45 1.59 6.64
N ASP A 308 20.42 0.96 5.99
CA ASP A 308 21.77 0.77 6.56
C ASP A 308 22.54 2.09 6.64
N LYS A 309 22.40 2.96 5.63
CA LYS A 309 22.96 4.32 5.68
C LYS A 309 22.32 5.15 6.78
N VAL A 310 20.99 5.08 6.93
CA VAL A 310 20.28 5.74 8.04
C VAL A 310 20.83 5.31 9.39
N LEU A 311 20.94 4.00 9.65
CA LEU A 311 21.45 3.51 10.93
C LEU A 311 22.90 3.92 11.21
N ARG A 312 23.75 4.02 10.17
CA ARG A 312 25.14 4.51 10.30
C ARG A 312 25.20 5.99 10.70
N GLU A 313 24.42 6.84 10.07
CA GLU A 313 24.37 8.28 10.42
C GLU A 313 23.84 8.46 11.85
N LEU A 314 22.78 7.73 12.23
CA LEU A 314 22.24 7.77 13.59
C LEU A 314 23.25 7.30 14.64
N ALA A 315 24.04 6.27 14.35
CA ALA A 315 25.08 5.79 15.26
C ALA A 315 26.20 6.82 15.48
N GLY A 316 26.44 7.72 14.51
CA GLY A 316 27.37 8.84 14.65
C GLY A 316 26.86 9.94 15.58
N ILE A 317 25.55 10.19 15.59
CA ILE A 317 24.90 11.24 16.42
C ILE A 317 24.60 10.73 17.83
N TYR A 318 24.15 9.47 17.92
CA TYR A 318 23.77 8.81 19.17
C TYR A 318 24.67 7.60 19.43
N PRO A 319 25.97 7.81 19.73
CA PRO A 319 26.90 6.73 19.99
C PRO A 319 26.46 5.97 21.25
N LEU A 320 26.11 4.70 21.09
CA LEU A 320 25.63 3.93 22.21
C LEU A 320 26.76 3.51 23.14
N SER A 321 26.55 3.80 24.42
CA SER A 321 27.38 3.30 25.51
C SER A 321 27.40 1.77 25.52
N ARG A 322 28.54 1.20 25.97
CA ARG A 322 28.68 -0.25 26.23
C ARG A 322 27.63 -0.78 27.23
N ASP A 323 27.09 0.10 28.07
CA ASP A 323 26.12 -0.23 29.14
C ASP A 323 24.64 -0.14 28.67
N ARG A 324 24.39 -0.10 27.35
CA ARG A 324 23.08 0.07 26.67
C ARG A 324 21.86 0.14 27.59
N ARG A 325 21.60 1.33 28.13
CA ARG A 325 20.41 1.61 28.93
C ARG A 325 19.22 2.07 28.10
N TYR A 326 19.38 2.13 26.79
CA TYR A 326 18.26 2.43 25.92
C TYR A 326 18.38 1.75 24.55
N LEU A 327 17.22 1.60 23.92
CA LEU A 327 17.07 1.30 22.50
C LEU A 327 16.70 2.58 21.77
N LEU A 328 17.26 2.82 20.59
CA LEU A 328 16.90 3.96 19.74
C LEU A 328 16.10 3.47 18.54
N ILE A 329 14.89 3.98 18.34
CA ILE A 329 14.07 3.63 17.17
C ILE A 329 13.69 4.93 16.46
N ALA A 330 14.33 5.19 15.34
CA ALA A 330 13.97 6.32 14.49
C ALA A 330 12.67 6.05 13.73
N ILE A 331 11.93 7.11 13.38
CA ILE A 331 10.78 7.04 12.49
C ILE A 331 10.88 8.08 11.38
N THR A 332 10.58 7.64 10.16
CA THR A 332 10.53 8.49 8.96
C THR A 332 9.25 8.26 8.17
N GLY A 333 8.78 9.30 7.50
CA GLY A 333 7.70 9.27 6.51
C GLY A 333 8.16 8.86 5.11
N LYS A 334 9.47 8.79 4.85
CA LYS A 334 10.02 8.28 3.58
C LYS A 334 10.00 6.76 3.57
N ASP A 335 9.78 6.15 2.41
CA ASP A 335 9.92 4.71 2.24
C ASP A 335 11.38 4.28 2.44
N ILE A 336 11.59 3.08 2.99
CA ILE A 336 12.92 2.57 3.29
C ILE A 336 13.14 1.20 2.65
N PHE A 337 14.38 0.88 2.32
CA PHE A 337 14.77 -0.41 1.77
C PHE A 337 16.09 -0.91 2.40
N SER A 338 16.43 -2.17 2.10
CA SER A 338 17.74 -2.76 2.42
C SER A 338 18.28 -3.47 1.17
N GLU A 339 19.57 -3.82 1.17
CA GLU A 339 20.25 -4.38 -0.02
C GLU A 339 19.52 -5.56 -0.67
N ASN A 340 18.84 -6.38 0.15
CA ASN A 340 18.17 -7.60 -0.29
C ASN A 340 16.64 -7.49 -0.35
N SER A 341 16.07 -6.28 -0.24
CA SER A 341 14.63 -6.09 -0.28
C SER A 341 14.23 -4.83 -1.06
N ASN A 342 13.14 -4.91 -1.81
CA ASN A 342 12.57 -3.74 -2.50
C ASN A 342 12.08 -2.67 -1.52
N PHE A 343 11.70 -3.08 -0.32
CA PHE A 343 11.33 -2.20 0.79
C PHE A 343 11.33 -2.97 2.10
N VAL A 344 11.36 -2.27 3.23
CA VAL A 344 11.10 -2.85 4.55
C VAL A 344 10.21 -1.91 5.35
N PHE A 345 9.37 -2.44 6.25
CA PHE A 345 8.63 -1.59 7.19
C PHE A 345 9.53 -1.02 8.30
N SER A 346 10.60 -1.74 8.60
CA SER A 346 11.60 -1.36 9.58
C SER A 346 12.91 -2.08 9.33
N TRP A 347 14.02 -1.50 9.79
CA TRP A 347 15.34 -2.11 9.78
C TRP A 347 16.02 -1.93 11.13
N GLN A 348 16.86 -2.86 11.54
CA GLN A 348 17.45 -2.87 12.87
C GLN A 348 18.90 -3.35 12.86
N ASN A 349 19.71 -2.77 13.73
CA ASN A 349 21.04 -3.25 14.06
C ASN A 349 21.12 -3.57 15.55
N MET A 350 21.10 -4.86 15.90
CA MET A 350 21.21 -5.31 17.29
C MET A 350 22.54 -4.97 17.92
N ASN A 351 23.64 -4.84 17.16
CA ASN A 351 24.95 -4.44 17.70
C ASN A 351 25.00 -2.96 18.07
N TRP A 352 24.08 -2.17 17.53
CA TRP A 352 23.90 -0.77 17.87
C TRP A 352 22.59 -0.53 18.56
N GLY A 353 21.81 -1.50 19.06
CA GLY A 353 20.52 -1.23 19.72
C GLY A 353 19.62 -0.19 19.02
N THR A 354 19.73 -0.06 17.69
CA THR A 354 19.18 1.06 16.91
C THR A 354 18.37 0.48 15.76
N GLY A 355 17.18 1.02 15.55
CA GLY A 355 16.33 0.69 14.40
C GLY A 355 15.74 1.93 13.77
N VAL A 356 15.17 1.73 12.58
CA VAL A 356 14.37 2.73 11.88
C VAL A 356 13.06 2.08 11.45
N VAL A 357 11.95 2.79 11.60
CA VAL A 357 10.60 2.41 11.13
C VAL A 357 10.17 3.42 10.08
N SER A 358 9.60 2.94 8.97
CA SER A 358 8.96 3.81 7.98
C SER A 358 7.45 3.79 8.16
N SER A 359 6.84 4.98 8.19
CA SER A 359 5.38 5.13 8.17
C SER A 359 4.81 5.14 6.75
N TYR A 360 5.64 5.28 5.72
CA TYR A 360 5.21 5.50 4.34
C TYR A 360 4.16 4.49 3.88
N ARG A 361 4.47 3.19 3.97
CA ARG A 361 3.60 2.12 3.46
C ARG A 361 2.40 1.83 4.36
N PHE A 362 2.38 2.36 5.58
CA PHE A 362 1.22 2.25 6.46
C PHE A 362 0.18 3.34 6.22
N ILE A 363 0.58 4.47 5.62
CA ILE A 363 -0.25 5.68 5.57
C ILE A 363 -0.62 6.11 4.15
N THR A 364 0.27 5.96 3.16
CA THR A 364 0.10 6.55 1.80
C THR A 364 -1.10 6.04 1.01
N ARG A 365 -1.76 4.98 1.46
CA ARG A 365 -2.96 4.39 0.82
C ARG A 365 -4.15 4.29 1.77
N LEU A 366 -4.18 5.11 2.82
CA LEU A 366 -5.32 5.19 3.72
C LEU A 366 -6.27 6.29 3.23
N ASP A 367 -7.45 5.88 2.81
CA ASP A 367 -8.54 6.81 2.50
C ASP A 367 -9.00 7.55 3.77
N GLU A 368 -9.46 8.78 3.63
CA GLU A 368 -9.84 9.61 4.78
C GLU A 368 -10.99 9.00 5.60
N PHE A 369 -11.95 8.39 4.92
CA PHE A 369 -13.09 7.73 5.56
C PHE A 369 -12.68 6.50 6.39
N TYR A 370 -11.43 6.06 6.28
CA TYR A 370 -10.87 4.89 6.95
C TYR A 370 -10.15 5.22 8.28
N GLU A 371 -10.44 6.39 8.88
CA GLU A 371 -9.95 6.78 10.21
C GLU A 371 -8.42 6.77 10.31
N ARG A 372 -7.76 7.56 9.43
CA ARG A 372 -6.31 7.56 9.20
C ARG A 372 -5.47 7.60 10.48
N GLU A 373 -5.78 8.46 11.46
CA GLU A 373 -5.06 8.52 12.76
C GLU A 373 -5.12 7.18 13.50
N ILE A 374 -6.32 6.58 13.58
CA ILE A 374 -6.53 5.33 14.31
C ILE A 374 -5.75 4.20 13.64
N VAL A 375 -5.89 4.07 12.34
CA VAL A 375 -5.27 2.98 11.58
C VAL A 375 -3.75 3.15 11.51
N ALA A 376 -3.25 4.35 11.20
CA ALA A 376 -1.82 4.63 11.16
C ALA A 376 -1.15 4.37 12.51
N THR A 377 -1.72 4.86 13.60
CA THR A 377 -1.16 4.67 14.94
C THR A 377 -1.22 3.20 15.38
N ARG A 378 -2.28 2.45 15.03
CA ARG A 378 -2.35 1.00 15.27
C ARG A 378 -1.26 0.24 14.54
N ARG A 379 -1.13 0.45 13.23
CA ARG A 379 -0.11 -0.19 12.39
C ARG A 379 1.29 0.12 12.90
N LEU A 380 1.59 1.40 13.14
CA LEU A 380 2.90 1.78 13.66
C LEU A 380 3.14 1.21 15.06
N GLY A 381 2.18 1.28 15.98
CA GLY A 381 2.29 0.66 17.30
C GLY A 381 2.69 -0.82 17.23
N ILE A 382 2.05 -1.61 16.35
CA ILE A 382 2.41 -3.01 16.11
C ILE A 382 3.83 -3.14 15.52
N GLN A 383 4.20 -2.28 14.57
CA GLN A 383 5.54 -2.29 13.98
C GLN A 383 6.64 -1.90 14.99
N PHE A 384 6.36 -0.97 15.90
CA PHE A 384 7.27 -0.60 16.99
C PHE A 384 7.42 -1.74 18.00
N ILE A 385 6.35 -2.48 18.31
CA ILE A 385 6.45 -3.71 19.12
C ILE A 385 7.38 -4.71 18.42
N SER A 386 7.16 -4.98 17.12
CA SER A 386 8.00 -5.87 16.31
C SER A 386 9.48 -5.46 16.34
N THR A 387 9.74 -4.18 16.09
CA THR A 387 11.09 -3.60 16.07
C THR A 387 11.77 -3.71 17.43
N THR A 388 11.04 -3.43 18.50
CA THR A 388 11.55 -3.53 19.88
C THR A 388 11.88 -4.98 20.23
N THR A 389 11.02 -5.95 19.91
CA THR A 389 11.31 -7.37 20.16
C THR A 389 12.61 -7.83 19.48
N PHE A 390 12.85 -7.38 18.24
CA PHE A 390 14.07 -7.72 17.53
C PHE A 390 15.31 -7.08 18.16
N LEU A 391 15.24 -5.80 18.54
CA LEU A 391 16.35 -5.11 19.20
C LEU A 391 16.71 -5.68 20.57
N LEU A 392 15.73 -6.27 21.27
CA LEU A 392 15.93 -7.02 22.51
C LEU A 392 16.51 -8.42 22.29
N GLY A 393 16.72 -8.84 21.04
CA GLY A 393 17.23 -10.18 20.70
C GLY A 393 16.22 -11.29 20.89
N PHE A 394 14.91 -10.98 20.92
CA PHE A 394 13.88 -12.00 21.06
C PHE A 394 13.75 -12.80 19.76
N THR A 395 13.56 -14.11 19.92
CA THR A 395 13.17 -15.00 18.83
C THR A 395 11.76 -14.65 18.34
N ARG A 396 11.63 -14.50 17.02
CA ARG A 396 10.35 -14.15 16.38
C ARG A 396 9.37 -15.30 16.43
N SER A 397 8.10 -14.99 16.65
CA SER A 397 7.01 -15.96 16.50
C SER A 397 6.77 -16.32 15.04
N THR A 398 6.37 -17.57 14.80
CA THR A 398 5.88 -18.05 13.48
C THR A 398 4.36 -17.90 13.34
N LYS A 399 3.66 -17.49 14.40
CA LYS A 399 2.20 -17.32 14.36
C LYS A 399 1.86 -15.95 13.76
N PRO A 400 1.06 -15.87 12.68
CA PRO A 400 0.81 -14.61 11.96
C PRO A 400 0.19 -13.50 12.82
N HIS A 401 -0.61 -13.85 13.82
CA HIS A 401 -1.26 -12.88 14.72
C HIS A 401 -0.33 -12.26 15.76
N CYS A 402 0.91 -12.74 15.90
CA CYS A 402 1.85 -12.17 16.86
C CYS A 402 2.49 -10.88 16.32
N PRO A 403 2.67 -9.84 17.15
CA PRO A 403 3.27 -8.58 16.73
C PRO A 403 4.74 -8.72 16.30
N ASP A 404 5.42 -9.79 16.69
CA ASP A 404 6.82 -10.06 16.33
C ASP A 404 6.97 -11.00 15.12
N ALA A 405 5.87 -11.47 14.53
CA ALA A 405 5.90 -12.25 13.29
C ALA A 405 6.44 -11.42 12.12
N TYR A 406 7.17 -12.06 11.22
CA TYR A 406 7.72 -11.42 10.03
C TYR A 406 6.64 -11.30 8.94
N PRO A 407 6.35 -10.09 8.42
CA PRO A 407 5.42 -9.91 7.31
C PRO A 407 6.16 -9.80 5.96
N ASP A 408 5.70 -10.52 4.93
CA ASP A 408 6.24 -10.37 3.56
C ASP A 408 5.63 -9.17 2.82
N GLY A 409 4.50 -8.66 3.32
CA GLY A 409 3.83 -7.47 2.78
C GLY A 409 2.76 -6.92 3.71
N LEU A 410 2.03 -5.91 3.25
CA LEU A 410 0.99 -5.27 4.06
C LEU A 410 -0.13 -6.25 4.41
N SER A 411 -0.52 -7.14 3.49
CA SER A 411 -1.54 -8.17 3.75
C SER A 411 -1.19 -9.06 4.95
N ASP A 412 0.05 -9.51 5.06
CA ASP A 412 0.49 -10.32 6.21
C ASP A 412 0.64 -9.48 7.47
N PHE A 413 1.10 -8.24 7.31
CA PHE A 413 1.16 -7.30 8.41
C PHE A 413 -0.21 -7.09 9.06
N LEU A 414 -1.28 -6.97 8.27
CA LEU A 414 -2.64 -6.75 8.77
C LEU A 414 -3.22 -7.93 9.57
N GLN A 415 -2.61 -9.11 9.48
CA GLN A 415 -2.99 -10.26 10.32
C GLN A 415 -2.43 -10.14 11.74
N LYS A 416 -1.41 -9.30 11.95
CA LYS A 416 -0.74 -9.12 13.24
C LYS A 416 -1.63 -8.37 14.21
N GLY A 417 -1.68 -8.83 15.45
CA GLY A 417 -2.29 -8.13 16.57
C GLY A 417 -1.25 -7.36 17.40
N SER A 418 -1.73 -6.52 18.31
CA SER A 418 -0.88 -5.82 19.29
C SER A 418 -0.52 -6.66 20.52
N ARG A 419 -1.10 -7.86 20.64
CA ARG A 419 -0.95 -8.73 21.83
C ARG A 419 0.33 -9.53 21.76
N LEU A 420 1.20 -9.38 22.74
CA LEU A 420 2.38 -10.23 22.85
C LEU A 420 1.97 -11.69 22.98
N CYS A 421 2.61 -12.55 22.19
CA CYS A 421 2.41 -13.98 22.27
C CYS A 421 3.12 -14.58 23.48
N ALA A 422 2.68 -15.77 23.91
CA ALA A 422 3.20 -16.41 25.11
C ALA A 422 4.73 -16.55 25.12
N SER A 423 5.34 -16.89 23.98
CA SER A 423 6.79 -16.96 23.80
C SER A 423 7.48 -15.61 23.98
N THR A 424 6.89 -14.53 23.48
CA THR A 424 7.42 -13.17 23.63
C THR A 424 7.27 -12.67 25.07
N ILE A 425 6.17 -13.03 25.76
CA ILE A 425 5.96 -12.74 27.18
C ILE A 425 7.00 -13.45 28.05
N GLU A 426 7.35 -14.70 27.72
CA GLU A 426 8.38 -15.48 28.41
C GLU A 426 9.75 -14.81 28.30
N GLN A 427 10.16 -14.48 27.07
CA GLN A 427 11.44 -13.81 26.80
C GLN A 427 11.51 -12.43 27.48
N ARG A 428 10.41 -11.67 27.49
CA ARG A 428 10.31 -10.42 28.26
C ARG A 428 10.52 -10.67 29.75
N ARG A 429 9.90 -11.69 30.34
CA ARG A 429 10.07 -11.98 31.77
C ARG A 429 11.53 -12.30 32.10
N GLN A 430 12.17 -13.12 31.27
CA GLN A 430 13.59 -13.45 31.42
C GLN A 430 14.46 -12.18 31.39
N LEU A 431 14.23 -11.30 30.41
CA LEU A 431 14.93 -10.01 30.34
C LEU A 431 14.73 -9.17 31.61
N LEU A 432 13.49 -9.06 32.12
CA LEU A 432 13.20 -8.30 33.34
C LEU A 432 13.92 -8.88 34.57
N GLU A 433 14.03 -10.20 34.67
CA GLU A 433 14.79 -10.85 35.73
C GLU A 433 16.29 -10.57 35.63
N ASP A 434 16.83 -10.56 34.41
CA ASP A 434 18.25 -10.29 34.20
C ASP A 434 18.60 -8.83 34.50
N LEU A 435 17.75 -7.88 34.10
CA LEU A 435 17.91 -6.46 34.50
C LEU A 435 17.94 -6.30 36.03
N ARG A 436 17.09 -7.03 36.75
CA ARG A 436 17.12 -7.05 38.22
C ARG A 436 18.43 -7.61 38.77
N LYS A 437 18.97 -8.68 38.18
CA LYS A 437 20.27 -9.25 38.57
C LYS A 437 21.43 -8.28 38.30
N PHE A 438 21.31 -7.44 37.27
CA PHE A 438 22.27 -6.36 36.97
C PHE A 438 22.11 -5.12 37.86
N GLY A 439 21.23 -5.16 38.87
CA GLY A 439 21.10 -4.12 39.88
C GLY A 439 20.09 -3.02 39.55
N LEU A 440 19.32 -3.14 38.46
CA LEU A 440 18.22 -2.22 38.21
C LEU A 440 17.06 -2.54 39.16
N THR A 441 16.51 -1.50 39.77
CA THR A 441 15.41 -1.64 40.74
C THR A 441 14.08 -1.36 40.04
N PRO A 442 13.14 -2.33 40.00
CA PRO A 442 11.83 -2.08 39.43
C PRO A 442 11.01 -1.15 40.32
N THR A 443 10.20 -0.35 39.66
CA THR A 443 9.11 0.43 40.25
C THR A 443 7.77 -0.14 39.79
N HIS A 444 6.68 0.57 40.01
CA HIS A 444 5.35 0.25 39.50
C HIS A 444 4.81 1.45 38.74
N PHE A 445 3.84 1.21 37.85
CA PHE A 445 3.07 2.29 37.24
C PHE A 445 2.25 3.01 38.31
N ASP A 446 2.29 4.34 38.29
CA ASP A 446 1.35 5.15 39.06
C ASP A 446 -0.04 5.18 38.41
N SER A 447 -1.04 5.68 39.15
CA SER A 447 -2.42 5.72 38.68
C SER A 447 -2.60 6.53 37.40
N HIS A 448 -1.91 7.67 37.29
CA HIS A 448 -1.96 8.52 36.09
C HIS A 448 -1.48 7.75 34.86
N LYS A 449 -0.38 7.00 34.98
CA LYS A 449 0.16 6.22 33.87
C LYS A 449 -0.74 5.04 33.50
N ILE A 450 -1.38 4.40 34.48
CA ILE A 450 -2.38 3.35 34.23
C ILE A 450 -3.58 3.91 33.46
N ASP A 451 -4.07 5.09 33.83
CA ASP A 451 -5.16 5.78 33.12
C ASP A 451 -4.77 6.13 31.69
N GLU A 452 -3.54 6.58 31.48
CA GLU A 452 -3.00 6.86 30.14
C GLU A 452 -2.92 5.60 29.27
N ILE A 453 -2.42 4.48 29.82
CA ILE A 453 -2.39 3.17 29.13
C ILE A 453 -3.80 2.76 28.73
N ASN A 454 -4.76 2.85 29.65
CA ASN A 454 -6.15 2.50 29.37
C ASN A 454 -6.78 3.42 28.32
N ARG A 455 -6.49 4.73 28.35
CA ARG A 455 -6.91 5.69 27.32
C ARG A 455 -6.39 5.30 25.95
N VAL A 456 -5.10 4.98 25.82
CA VAL A 456 -4.48 4.57 24.54
C VAL A 456 -5.12 3.30 24.00
N TYR A 457 -5.28 2.27 24.84
CA TYR A 457 -5.92 1.03 24.42
C TYR A 457 -7.36 1.23 23.98
N LYS A 458 -8.14 2.05 24.71
CA LYS A 458 -9.52 2.40 24.35
C LYS A 458 -9.61 3.24 23.08
N LYS A 459 -8.71 4.21 22.90
CA LYS A 459 -8.70 5.09 21.73
C LYS A 459 -8.45 4.31 20.44
N TYR A 460 -7.44 3.44 20.47
CA TYR A 460 -6.99 2.70 19.30
C TYR A 460 -7.51 1.27 19.23
N TYR A 461 -8.40 0.85 20.12
CA TYR A 461 -8.93 -0.52 20.17
C TYR A 461 -7.85 -1.61 20.24
N PHE A 462 -6.76 -1.38 20.96
CA PHE A 462 -5.75 -2.42 21.18
C PHE A 462 -6.32 -3.51 22.11
N GLU A 463 -6.20 -4.77 21.70
CA GLU A 463 -6.62 -5.95 22.50
C GLU A 463 -8.09 -5.93 22.95
N PHE A 464 -8.98 -5.25 22.23
CA PHE A 464 -10.41 -5.45 22.45
C PHE A 464 -10.77 -6.88 22.05
N GLU A 465 -11.42 -7.62 22.94
CA GLU A 465 -11.92 -8.94 22.60
C GLU A 465 -12.88 -8.83 21.40
N SER A 466 -12.66 -9.64 20.39
CA SER A 466 -13.67 -9.97 19.40
C SER A 466 -14.70 -10.84 20.13
N THR A 467 -15.85 -10.27 20.46
CA THR A 467 -17.01 -11.04 20.95
C THR A 467 -17.44 -12.08 19.94
#